data_AF-A0A1E7N1V3-F1
#
_entry.id   AF-A0A1E7N1V3-F1
#
_cell.length_a   1.000
_cell.length_b   1.000
_cell.length_c   1.000
_cell.angle_alpha   90.00
_cell.angle_beta   90.00
_cell.angle_gamma   90.00
#
_symmetry.space_group_name_H-M   'P 1'
#
loop_
_entity.id
_entity.type
_entity.pdbx_description
1 polymer ?
#
loop_
_entity_poly.entity_id
_entity_poly.type
_entity_poly.pdbx_seq_one_letter_code
_entity_poly.pdbx_strand_id
1 'polypeptide(L)'
;MAPVITSISPTSGHSGQTMTITGTGLGSLSTTKVNIGTKTVTPTTASNTSVTFAIPSGCSGQANVTATVSGVNSNSSAFFYVAAPTVTSLNPSTGPAAPGAIDVFGTGFATATSVAFDAIGTAVPTVLSDSHLSVTPPAHGAFTACTDAADVIVSSSGGTSSPIGAAGQFIYYALPTVTSVTPNTGPAGTTGVIVTGTCFVDVSSVTFTPVGGGASTPADNVSLIGVGSLTLDVPTLAAGTYDIQVTNPGGTSAAVAADHFTVV
;
A
#
# COMPACT_ATOMS: atom_id res chain seq x y z
N MET A 1 11.04 -6.68 52.00
CA MET A 1 11.77 -7.47 51.00
C MET A 1 11.74 -6.70 49.69
N ALA A 2 12.88 -6.57 48.99
CA ALA A 2 12.87 -5.91 47.68
C ALA A 2 12.12 -6.77 46.65
N PRO A 3 11.36 -6.16 45.72
CA PRO A 3 10.75 -6.90 44.62
C PRO A 3 11.82 -7.55 43.74
N VAL A 4 11.53 -8.72 43.18
CA VAL A 4 12.45 -9.44 42.28
C VAL A 4 11.71 -9.79 41.00
N ILE A 5 12.24 -9.34 39.87
CA ILE A 5 11.81 -9.75 38.53
C ILE A 5 12.53 -11.05 38.17
N THR A 6 11.78 -12.11 37.88
CA THR A 6 12.31 -13.38 37.38
C THR A 6 12.29 -13.46 35.86
N SER A 7 11.28 -12.86 35.22
CA SER A 7 11.19 -12.79 33.76
C SER A 7 10.30 -11.64 33.30
N ILE A 8 10.50 -11.24 32.05
CA ILE A 8 9.60 -10.37 31.30
C ILE A 8 9.18 -11.08 30.02
N SER A 9 7.95 -10.86 29.57
CA SER A 9 7.45 -11.37 28.30
C SER A 9 6.51 -10.36 27.66
N PRO A 10 6.76 -9.90 26.42
CA PRO A 10 7.91 -10.27 25.58
C PRO A 10 9.22 -9.57 26.04
N THR A 11 10.37 -10.09 25.58
CA THR A 11 11.71 -9.49 25.82
C THR A 11 12.11 -8.45 24.76
N SER A 12 11.34 -8.35 23.68
CA SER A 12 11.47 -7.32 22.65
C SER A 12 10.09 -6.95 22.12
N GLY A 13 9.94 -5.74 21.58
CA GLY A 13 8.65 -5.28 21.10
C GLY A 13 8.61 -3.80 20.76
N HIS A 14 7.40 -3.29 20.56
CA HIS A 14 7.14 -1.90 20.22
C HIS A 14 6.19 -1.25 21.22
N SER A 15 6.02 0.07 21.11
CA SER A 15 5.10 0.81 21.97
C SER A 15 3.65 0.35 21.80
N GLY A 16 2.90 0.35 22.90
CA GLY A 16 1.49 -0.08 22.95
C GLY A 16 1.29 -1.58 23.12
N GLN A 17 2.31 -2.42 22.84
CA GLN A 17 2.25 -3.85 23.10
C GLN A 17 2.12 -4.11 24.61
N THR A 18 1.39 -5.16 25.00
CA THR A 18 1.31 -5.55 26.42
C THR A 18 2.55 -6.34 26.82
N MET A 19 3.19 -5.95 27.90
CA MET A 19 4.26 -6.70 28.57
C MET A 19 3.76 -7.25 29.90
N THR A 20 4.17 -8.47 30.21
CA THR A 20 4.00 -9.13 31.51
C THR A 20 5.35 -9.29 32.20
N ILE A 21 5.44 -8.84 33.45
CA ILE A 21 6.55 -9.12 34.37
C ILE A 21 6.11 -10.23 35.29
N THR A 22 6.95 -11.26 35.46
CA THR A 22 6.78 -12.31 36.47
C THR A 22 7.86 -12.16 37.53
N GLY A 23 7.53 -12.40 38.79
CA GLY A 23 8.48 -12.21 39.88
C GLY A 23 7.92 -12.53 41.27
N THR A 24 8.54 -11.92 42.28
CA THR A 24 8.09 -11.97 43.68
C THR A 24 8.13 -10.59 44.30
N GLY A 25 7.24 -10.32 45.25
CA GLY A 25 7.18 -9.03 45.93
C GLY A 25 6.70 -7.87 45.05
N LEU A 26 6.05 -8.15 43.91
CA LEU A 26 5.66 -7.14 42.91
C LEU A 26 4.45 -6.27 43.32
N GLY A 27 3.89 -6.51 44.52
CA GLY A 27 2.90 -5.64 45.14
C GLY A 27 1.51 -5.67 44.49
N SER A 28 0.81 -4.55 44.57
CA SER A 28 -0.53 -4.35 44.00
C SER A 28 -0.57 -3.07 43.16
N LEU A 29 -1.68 -2.83 42.45
CA LEU A 29 -1.80 -1.68 41.55
C LEU A 29 -1.55 -0.33 42.21
N SER A 30 -1.93 -0.15 43.48
CA SER A 30 -1.76 1.12 44.20
C SER A 30 -0.31 1.37 44.64
N THR A 31 0.52 0.33 44.70
CA THR A 31 1.89 0.40 45.22
C THR A 31 2.97 0.30 44.15
N THR A 32 2.61 -0.16 42.95
CA THR A 32 3.57 -0.60 41.94
C THR A 32 3.61 0.37 40.76
N LYS A 33 4.83 0.75 40.39
CA LYS A 33 5.17 1.44 39.13
C LYS A 33 6.17 0.58 38.37
N VAL A 34 6.13 0.66 37.04
CA VAL A 34 7.14 0.00 36.19
C VAL A 34 7.91 1.08 35.45
N ASN A 35 9.22 0.91 35.35
CA ASN A 35 10.08 1.80 34.56
C ASN A 35 10.71 1.00 33.43
N ILE A 36 10.70 1.56 32.22
CA ILE A 36 11.50 1.08 31.10
C ILE A 36 12.45 2.21 30.69
N GLY A 37 13.74 2.02 30.94
CA GLY A 37 14.74 3.09 30.84
C GLY A 37 14.37 4.25 31.76
N THR A 38 14.18 5.44 31.20
CA THR A 38 13.79 6.66 31.93
C THR A 38 12.28 6.86 32.01
N LYS A 39 11.47 6.00 31.40
CA LYS A 39 10.01 6.17 31.32
C LYS A 39 9.30 5.34 32.38
N THR A 40 8.48 6.00 33.18
CA THR A 40 7.61 5.35 34.17
C THR A 40 6.20 5.17 33.62
N VAL A 41 5.64 3.98 33.83
CA VAL A 41 4.28 3.62 33.47
C VAL A 41 3.53 3.08 34.68
N THR A 42 2.22 3.34 34.70
CA THR A 42 1.32 2.73 35.68
C THR A 42 0.82 1.40 35.13
N PRO A 43 0.94 0.28 35.87
CA PRO A 43 0.46 -1.00 35.38
C PRO A 43 -1.05 -1.04 35.15
N THR A 44 -1.47 -1.88 34.21
CA THR A 44 -2.88 -2.21 33.98
C THR A 44 -3.36 -3.22 35.00
N THR A 45 -2.53 -4.22 35.33
CA THR A 45 -2.77 -5.15 36.43
C THR A 45 -1.49 -5.35 37.24
N ALA A 46 -1.63 -5.62 38.54
CA ALA A 46 -0.50 -5.95 39.39
C ALA A 46 -0.95 -6.84 40.55
N SER A 47 -0.17 -7.89 40.77
CA SER A 47 -0.25 -8.83 41.87
C SER A 47 1.16 -9.10 42.41
N ASN A 48 1.27 -9.82 43.52
CA ASN A 48 2.56 -10.04 44.14
C ASN A 48 3.54 -10.85 43.27
N THR A 49 3.05 -11.54 42.25
CA THR A 49 3.85 -12.40 41.35
C THR A 49 3.78 -12.02 39.87
N SER A 50 2.87 -11.12 39.47
CA SER A 50 2.68 -10.75 38.07
C SER A 50 2.21 -9.30 37.92
N VAL A 51 2.78 -8.58 36.97
CA VAL A 51 2.41 -7.19 36.62
C VAL A 51 2.26 -7.10 35.10
N THR A 52 1.14 -6.56 34.61
CA THR A 52 0.94 -6.30 33.16
C THR A 52 0.75 -4.83 32.89
N PHE A 53 1.31 -4.35 31.77
CA PHE A 53 1.24 -2.95 31.37
C PHE A 53 1.50 -2.79 29.87
N ALA A 54 1.07 -1.66 29.31
CA ALA A 54 1.40 -1.31 27.93
C ALA A 54 2.80 -0.68 27.84
N ILE A 55 3.63 -1.18 26.93
CA ILE A 55 4.99 -0.67 26.68
C ILE A 55 4.89 0.80 26.24
N PRO A 56 5.57 1.76 26.92
CA PRO A 56 5.51 3.16 26.54
C PRO A 56 6.24 3.42 25.21
N SER A 57 6.09 4.61 24.64
CA SER A 57 6.89 5.03 23.49
C SER A 57 8.38 5.03 23.84
N GLY A 58 9.25 4.61 22.92
CA GLY A 58 10.70 4.54 23.15
C GLY A 58 11.47 4.58 21.83
N CYS A 59 12.76 4.92 21.90
CA CYS A 59 13.68 4.79 20.77
C CYS A 59 14.08 3.32 20.62
N SER A 60 14.43 2.90 19.40
CA SER A 60 14.94 1.56 19.16
C SER A 60 16.23 1.29 19.94
N GLY A 61 16.42 0.02 20.33
CA GLY A 61 17.56 -0.41 21.12
C GLY A 61 17.19 -0.94 22.52
N GLN A 62 18.22 -1.24 23.30
CA GLN A 62 18.05 -1.86 24.62
C GLN A 62 17.64 -0.83 25.69
N ALA A 63 16.68 -1.20 26.52
CA ALA A 63 16.30 -0.49 27.73
C ALA A 63 16.13 -1.48 28.90
N ASN A 64 16.39 -1.01 30.12
CA ASN A 64 16.21 -1.82 31.32
C ASN A 64 14.80 -1.66 31.88
N VAL A 65 14.14 -2.77 32.17
CA VAL A 65 12.85 -2.86 32.87
C VAL A 65 13.10 -3.04 34.36
N THR A 66 12.46 -2.22 35.18
CA THR A 66 12.45 -2.33 36.65
C THR A 66 11.05 -2.13 37.18
N ALA A 67 10.73 -2.72 38.34
CA ALA A 67 9.52 -2.44 39.09
C ALA A 67 9.89 -1.67 40.36
N THR A 68 9.12 -0.64 40.69
CA THR A 68 9.22 0.11 41.94
C THR A 68 7.96 -0.19 42.76
N VAL A 69 8.13 -0.80 43.93
CA VAL A 69 7.03 -1.14 44.84
C VAL A 69 7.20 -0.35 46.13
N SER A 70 6.26 0.57 46.42
CA SER A 70 6.30 1.44 47.60
C SER A 70 7.64 2.16 47.80
N GLY A 71 8.25 2.62 46.69
CA GLY A 71 9.53 3.33 46.69
C GLY A 71 10.78 2.45 46.65
N VAL A 72 10.64 1.12 46.66
CA VAL A 72 11.78 0.18 46.57
C VAL A 72 11.87 -0.41 45.16
N ASN A 73 13.04 -0.34 44.54
CA ASN A 73 13.29 -0.88 43.21
C ASN A 73 13.63 -2.37 43.22
N SER A 74 13.26 -3.06 42.14
CA SER A 74 13.69 -4.43 41.84
C SER A 74 15.08 -4.48 41.19
N ASN A 75 15.56 -5.70 40.90
CA ASN A 75 16.57 -5.91 39.86
C ASN A 75 16.06 -5.48 38.48
N SER A 76 16.97 -5.36 37.51
CA SER A 76 16.66 -5.03 36.12
C SER A 76 16.53 -6.26 35.23
N SER A 77 15.68 -6.18 34.21
CA SER A 77 15.64 -7.10 33.07
C SER A 77 15.80 -6.32 31.76
N ALA A 78 16.57 -6.85 30.81
CA ALA A 78 16.78 -6.19 29.53
C ALA A 78 15.58 -6.38 28.59
N PHE A 79 15.14 -5.29 27.97
CA PHE A 79 14.12 -5.26 26.94
C PHE A 79 14.66 -4.57 25.69
N PHE A 80 14.29 -5.03 24.50
CA PHE A 80 14.72 -4.43 23.24
C PHE A 80 13.54 -3.78 22.49
N TYR A 81 13.59 -2.46 22.30
CA TYR A 81 12.68 -1.75 21.43
C TYR A 81 13.01 -2.03 19.97
N VAL A 82 12.08 -2.69 19.27
CA VAL A 82 12.16 -2.93 17.84
C VAL A 82 11.61 -1.69 17.11
N ALA A 83 12.36 -1.20 16.12
CA ALA A 83 11.91 -0.07 15.31
C ALA A 83 10.72 -0.47 14.43
N ALA A 84 9.76 0.43 14.26
CA ALA A 84 8.72 0.28 13.25
C ALA A 84 9.35 0.22 11.85
N PRO A 85 8.74 -0.54 10.92
CA PRO A 85 9.22 -0.57 9.55
C PRO A 85 9.06 0.80 8.88
N THR A 86 9.82 1.04 7.81
CA THR A 86 9.63 2.21 6.96
C THR A 86 9.42 1.77 5.52
N VAL A 87 8.51 2.43 4.81
CA VAL A 87 8.35 2.30 3.35
C VAL A 87 9.07 3.48 2.71
N THR A 88 9.74 3.27 1.59
CA THR A 88 10.44 4.32 0.83
C THR A 88 9.97 4.43 -0.61
N SER A 89 9.63 3.32 -1.26
CA SER A 89 9.08 3.31 -2.62
C SER A 89 8.34 2.02 -2.95
N LEU A 90 7.56 2.06 -4.03
CA LEU A 90 6.82 0.95 -4.61
C LEU A 90 7.22 0.74 -6.07
N ASN A 91 7.18 -0.50 -6.56
CA ASN A 91 7.38 -0.80 -7.98
C ASN A 91 6.58 -2.05 -8.42
N PRO A 92 5.59 -1.92 -9.32
CA PRO A 92 5.01 -0.67 -9.79
C PRO A 92 4.26 0.08 -8.67
N SER A 93 4.11 1.40 -8.82
CA SER A 93 3.32 2.24 -7.90
C SER A 93 1.89 2.49 -8.37
N THR A 94 1.52 1.95 -9.53
CA THR A 94 0.17 2.08 -10.11
C THR A 94 -0.25 0.79 -10.79
N GLY A 95 -1.56 0.60 -11.00
CA GLY A 95 -2.06 -0.55 -11.74
C GLY A 95 -3.58 -0.64 -11.84
N PRO A 96 -4.09 -1.76 -12.38
CA PRO A 96 -5.52 -2.00 -12.56
C PRO A 96 -6.24 -2.26 -11.23
N ALA A 97 -7.57 -2.33 -11.31
CA ALA A 97 -8.47 -2.68 -10.21
C ALA A 97 -8.08 -3.96 -9.47
N ALA A 98 -7.53 -4.93 -10.19
CA ALA A 98 -6.99 -6.19 -9.69
C ALA A 98 -5.52 -6.28 -10.10
N PRO A 99 -4.60 -5.66 -9.35
CA PRO A 99 -3.20 -5.57 -9.74
C PRO A 99 -2.47 -6.91 -9.52
N GLY A 100 -1.33 -7.06 -10.21
CA GLY A 100 -0.37 -8.12 -9.93
C GLY A 100 0.47 -7.82 -8.68
N ALA A 101 1.46 -8.67 -8.42
CA ALA A 101 2.43 -8.42 -7.35
C ALA A 101 3.23 -7.13 -7.61
N ILE A 102 3.48 -6.38 -6.54
CA ILE A 102 4.34 -5.21 -6.51
C ILE A 102 5.48 -5.41 -5.50
N ASP A 103 6.59 -4.75 -5.75
CA ASP A 103 7.70 -4.62 -4.83
C ASP A 103 7.51 -3.43 -3.91
N VAL A 104 7.82 -3.60 -2.63
CA VAL A 104 7.83 -2.56 -1.60
C VAL A 104 9.25 -2.48 -1.04
N PHE A 105 9.86 -1.30 -1.14
CA PHE A 105 11.20 -1.03 -0.63
C PHE A 105 11.15 -0.23 0.67
N GLY A 106 12.14 -0.45 1.55
CA GLY A 106 12.11 0.15 2.87
C GLY A 106 13.13 -0.41 3.86
N THR A 107 12.77 -0.46 5.14
CA THR A 107 13.57 -1.07 6.22
C THR A 107 12.68 -1.74 7.27
N GLY A 108 13.24 -2.67 8.05
CA GLY A 108 12.53 -3.34 9.14
C GLY A 108 11.48 -4.35 8.68
N PHE A 109 11.67 -4.89 7.48
CA PHE A 109 10.73 -5.81 6.82
C PHE A 109 10.96 -7.29 7.15
N ALA A 110 12.06 -7.65 7.82
CA ALA A 110 12.40 -9.05 8.10
C ALA A 110 11.30 -9.82 8.85
N THR A 111 10.47 -9.12 9.62
CA THR A 111 9.34 -9.69 10.39
C THR A 111 7.98 -9.15 9.93
N ALA A 112 7.90 -8.62 8.70
CA ALA A 112 6.64 -8.14 8.15
C ALA A 112 5.63 -9.28 8.01
N THR A 113 4.39 -9.03 8.42
CA THR A 113 3.31 -10.03 8.43
C THR A 113 2.07 -9.58 7.64
N SER A 114 1.89 -8.27 7.46
CA SER A 114 0.81 -7.72 6.65
C SER A 114 1.19 -6.39 6.02
N VAL A 115 0.60 -6.13 4.86
CA VAL A 115 0.61 -4.83 4.18
C VAL A 115 -0.83 -4.38 4.02
N ALA A 116 -1.16 -3.19 4.53
CA ALA A 116 -2.47 -2.57 4.35
C ALA A 116 -2.45 -1.59 3.17
N PHE A 117 -3.57 -1.52 2.45
CA PHE A 117 -3.85 -0.57 1.38
C PHE A 117 -5.12 0.19 1.79
N ASP A 118 -4.98 1.14 2.72
CA ASP A 118 -6.09 1.88 3.36
C ASP A 118 -7.35 1.04 3.63
N ALA A 119 -8.51 1.53 3.21
CA ALA A 119 -9.81 0.86 3.36
C ALA A 119 -10.04 -0.26 2.34
N ILE A 120 -9.16 -0.42 1.35
CA ILE A 120 -9.28 -1.46 0.31
C ILE A 120 -9.01 -2.84 0.92
N GLY A 121 -8.06 -2.93 1.85
CA GLY A 121 -7.85 -4.13 2.65
C GLY A 121 -6.38 -4.41 2.98
N THR A 122 -6.11 -5.66 3.35
CA THR A 122 -4.77 -6.13 3.72
C THR A 122 -4.36 -7.33 2.87
N ALA A 123 -3.06 -7.44 2.64
CA ALA A 123 -2.43 -8.56 1.96
C ALA A 123 -1.25 -9.10 2.79
N VAL A 124 -0.96 -10.38 2.63
CA VAL A 124 0.22 -11.02 3.25
C VAL A 124 1.41 -10.86 2.30
N PRO A 125 2.52 -10.24 2.73
CA PRO A 125 3.70 -10.09 1.89
C PRO A 125 4.53 -11.38 1.85
N THR A 126 5.32 -11.53 0.79
CA THR A 126 6.51 -12.38 0.76
C THR A 126 7.72 -11.52 1.13
N VAL A 127 8.38 -11.86 2.23
CA VAL A 127 9.60 -11.17 2.67
C VAL A 127 10.80 -11.66 1.86
N LEU A 128 11.43 -10.76 1.10
CA LEU A 128 12.62 -11.08 0.30
C LEU A 128 13.90 -10.69 1.02
N SER A 129 13.89 -9.56 1.73
CA SER A 129 14.96 -9.11 2.62
C SER A 129 14.41 -8.14 3.67
N ASP A 130 15.27 -7.64 4.58
CA ASP A 130 14.86 -6.62 5.56
C ASP A 130 14.49 -5.26 4.93
N SER A 131 14.82 -5.07 3.65
CA SER A 131 14.54 -3.83 2.90
C SER A 131 13.67 -4.04 1.66
N HIS A 132 13.16 -5.25 1.43
CA HIS A 132 12.37 -5.57 0.24
C HIS A 132 11.30 -6.63 0.53
N LEU A 133 10.05 -6.30 0.20
CA LEU A 133 8.91 -7.21 0.19
C LEU A 133 8.32 -7.30 -1.22
N SER A 134 7.72 -8.44 -1.55
CA SER A 134 6.78 -8.55 -2.65
C SER A 134 5.37 -8.79 -2.11
N VAL A 135 4.37 -8.08 -2.59
CA VAL A 135 2.97 -8.22 -2.14
C VAL A 135 2.02 -8.01 -3.30
N THR A 136 0.92 -8.76 -3.35
CA THR A 136 -0.18 -8.49 -4.30
C THR A 136 -1.22 -7.62 -3.61
N PRO A 137 -1.44 -6.37 -4.06
CA PRO A 137 -2.47 -5.51 -3.48
C PRO A 137 -3.87 -6.16 -3.61
N PRO A 138 -4.78 -5.97 -2.64
CA PRO A 138 -6.15 -6.43 -2.76
C PRO A 138 -6.88 -5.76 -3.94
N ALA A 139 -7.90 -6.42 -4.48
CA ALA A 139 -8.71 -5.83 -5.54
C ALA A 139 -9.54 -4.64 -5.01
N HIS A 140 -9.50 -3.50 -5.70
CA HIS A 140 -10.18 -2.25 -5.33
C HIS A 140 -11.71 -2.36 -5.37
N GLY A 141 -12.24 -3.08 -6.36
CA GLY A 141 -13.67 -3.18 -6.61
C GLY A 141 -14.17 -2.10 -7.56
N ALA A 142 -15.27 -1.42 -7.20
CA ALA A 142 -15.90 -0.41 -8.05
C ALA A 142 -15.32 0.99 -7.78
N PHE A 143 -15.02 1.70 -8.86
CA PHE A 143 -14.47 3.05 -8.81
C PHE A 143 -15.55 4.12 -8.74
N THR A 144 -15.33 5.15 -7.92
CA THR A 144 -16.12 6.40 -7.93
C THR A 144 -15.48 7.50 -8.76
N ALA A 145 -14.18 7.38 -9.06
CA ALA A 145 -13.37 8.26 -9.89
C ALA A 145 -12.39 7.43 -10.72
N CYS A 146 -11.72 8.03 -11.72
CA CYS A 146 -10.82 7.26 -12.59
C CYS A 146 -9.55 6.73 -11.91
N THR A 147 -9.22 7.27 -10.74
CA THR A 147 -8.12 6.81 -9.90
C THR A 147 -8.54 6.80 -8.43
N ASP A 148 -7.91 5.91 -7.66
CA ASP A 148 -7.97 5.93 -6.20
C ASP A 148 -6.59 5.58 -5.62
N ALA A 149 -6.09 6.40 -4.70
CA ALA A 149 -4.75 6.25 -4.14
C ALA A 149 -4.85 5.67 -2.73
N ALA A 150 -4.08 4.62 -2.46
CA ALA A 150 -4.04 3.97 -1.15
C ALA A 150 -2.63 4.01 -0.56
N ASP A 151 -2.51 4.51 0.67
CA ASP A 151 -1.27 4.42 1.44
C ASP A 151 -0.93 2.95 1.72
N VAL A 152 0.32 2.58 1.42
CA VAL A 152 0.87 1.24 1.65
C VAL A 152 1.55 1.21 3.01
N ILE A 153 0.92 0.52 3.96
CA ILE A 153 1.38 0.45 5.35
C ILE A 153 1.83 -0.96 5.70
N VAL A 154 3.11 -1.12 6.04
CA VAL A 154 3.70 -2.41 6.42
C VAL A 154 3.61 -2.59 7.94
N SER A 155 3.18 -3.77 8.38
CA SER A 155 3.17 -4.17 9.78
C SER A 155 4.20 -5.26 10.03
N SER A 156 5.08 -5.06 11.01
CA SER A 156 6.09 -6.02 11.45
C SER A 156 6.05 -6.19 12.97
N SER A 157 6.96 -7.00 13.52
CA SER A 157 7.12 -7.12 14.98
C SER A 157 7.58 -5.80 15.65
N GLY A 158 7.98 -4.80 14.87
CA GLY A 158 8.30 -3.45 15.32
C GLY A 158 7.13 -2.48 15.33
N GLY A 159 5.93 -2.92 14.94
CA GLY A 159 4.74 -2.08 14.78
C GLY A 159 4.46 -1.78 13.31
N THR A 160 3.82 -0.65 13.03
CA THR A 160 3.37 -0.26 11.69
C THR A 160 4.18 0.90 11.15
N SER A 161 4.46 0.90 9.84
CA SER A 161 5.05 2.06 9.17
C SER A 161 4.10 3.26 9.19
N SER A 162 4.64 4.46 9.02
CA SER A 162 3.84 5.67 8.79
C SER A 162 3.66 5.89 7.29
N PRO A 163 2.55 6.52 6.84
CA PRO A 163 2.40 6.95 5.46
C PRO A 163 3.46 8.00 5.12
N ILE A 164 3.97 7.94 3.88
CA ILE A 164 5.02 8.84 3.38
C ILE A 164 4.55 9.72 2.21
N GLY A 165 3.24 9.76 1.95
CA GLY A 165 2.65 10.44 0.79
C GLY A 165 2.88 9.67 -0.51
N ALA A 166 2.93 10.38 -1.64
CA ALA A 166 2.87 9.79 -2.99
C ALA A 166 3.88 8.66 -3.26
N ALA A 167 5.07 8.69 -2.67
CA ALA A 167 6.08 7.63 -2.87
C ALA A 167 5.70 6.29 -2.20
N GLY A 168 4.83 6.31 -1.19
CA GLY A 168 4.29 5.13 -0.51
C GLY A 168 2.84 4.83 -0.84
N GLN A 169 2.28 5.46 -1.88
CA GLN A 169 0.90 5.23 -2.32
C GLN A 169 0.88 4.34 -3.56
N PHE A 170 0.01 3.34 -3.53
CA PHE A 170 -0.35 2.59 -4.72
C PHE A 170 -1.63 3.19 -5.31
N ILE A 171 -1.58 3.58 -6.59
CA ILE A 171 -2.73 4.19 -7.28
C ILE A 171 -3.42 3.16 -8.17
N TYR A 172 -4.66 2.86 -7.85
CA TYR A 172 -5.54 2.05 -8.68
C TYR A 172 -6.13 2.90 -9.79
N TYR A 173 -6.14 2.38 -11.02
CA TYR A 173 -6.71 3.03 -12.19
C TYR A 173 -7.92 2.23 -12.69
N ALA A 174 -9.01 2.95 -12.97
CA ALA A 174 -10.15 2.40 -13.68
C ALA A 174 -9.81 2.14 -15.15
N LEU A 175 -10.38 1.08 -15.73
CA LEU A 175 -10.28 0.86 -17.18
C LEU A 175 -10.86 2.06 -17.95
N PRO A 176 -10.22 2.49 -19.04
CA PRO A 176 -10.82 3.47 -19.93
C PRO A 176 -12.00 2.85 -20.67
N THR A 177 -12.98 3.67 -21.04
CA THR A 177 -14.08 3.26 -21.93
C THR A 177 -14.12 4.18 -23.14
N VAL A 178 -14.50 3.65 -24.29
CA VAL A 178 -14.78 4.42 -25.50
C VAL A 178 -16.27 4.32 -25.80
N THR A 179 -16.90 5.47 -26.04
CA THR A 179 -18.36 5.62 -26.20
C THR A 179 -18.75 6.20 -27.55
N SER A 180 -17.85 6.89 -28.23
CA SER A 180 -18.05 7.31 -29.63
C SER A 180 -16.74 7.74 -30.28
N VAL A 181 -16.68 7.58 -31.60
CA VAL A 181 -15.62 8.11 -32.48
C VAL A 181 -16.26 9.03 -33.53
N THR A 182 -15.68 10.21 -33.77
CA THR A 182 -16.23 11.17 -34.75
C THR A 182 -15.11 11.97 -35.45
N PRO A 183 -15.05 11.95 -36.80
CA PRO A 183 -15.79 11.05 -37.70
C PRO A 183 -15.39 9.58 -37.46
N ASN A 184 -16.31 8.64 -37.72
CA ASN A 184 -16.06 7.20 -37.60
C ASN A 184 -15.71 6.52 -38.95
N THR A 185 -15.47 7.31 -39.98
CA THR A 185 -15.02 6.83 -41.29
C THR A 185 -14.20 7.91 -42.00
N GLY A 186 -13.25 7.48 -42.82
CA GLY A 186 -12.41 8.35 -43.62
C GLY A 186 -11.20 7.59 -44.18
N PRO A 187 -10.41 8.18 -45.09
CA PRO A 187 -9.18 7.55 -45.56
C PRO A 187 -8.12 7.45 -44.47
N ALA A 188 -7.08 6.64 -44.70
CA ALA A 188 -5.86 6.71 -43.90
C ALA A 188 -5.29 8.15 -43.91
N GLY A 189 -4.76 8.62 -42.79
CA GLY A 189 -4.33 10.01 -42.62
C GLY A 189 -5.46 11.00 -42.31
N THR A 190 -6.70 10.54 -42.06
CA THR A 190 -7.78 11.41 -41.55
C THR A 190 -7.33 12.06 -40.26
N THR A 191 -7.36 13.39 -40.20
CA THR A 191 -6.89 14.16 -39.04
C THR A 191 -8.03 14.59 -38.13
N GLY A 192 -7.73 14.78 -36.84
CA GLY A 192 -8.67 15.36 -35.89
C GLY A 192 -9.87 14.45 -35.57
N VAL A 193 -9.68 13.13 -35.60
CA VAL A 193 -10.68 12.17 -35.11
C VAL A 193 -10.83 12.34 -33.61
N ILE A 194 -12.05 12.64 -33.16
CA ILE A 194 -12.38 12.79 -31.75
C ILE A 194 -12.87 11.45 -31.21
N VAL A 195 -12.23 10.97 -30.14
CA VAL A 195 -12.65 9.80 -29.38
C VAL A 195 -13.21 10.29 -28.06
N THR A 196 -14.44 9.89 -27.73
CA THR A 196 -15.13 10.26 -26.48
C THR A 196 -15.33 9.04 -25.61
N GLY A 197 -15.19 9.19 -24.30
CA GLY A 197 -15.16 8.07 -23.37
C GLY A 197 -15.04 8.47 -21.91
N THR A 198 -14.48 7.57 -21.10
CA THR A 198 -14.16 7.83 -19.69
C THR A 198 -12.76 7.36 -19.35
N CYS A 199 -12.17 7.97 -18.32
CA CYS A 199 -10.89 7.58 -17.74
C CYS A 199 -9.70 7.58 -18.71
N PHE A 200 -9.69 8.56 -19.60
CA PHE A 200 -8.51 8.94 -20.40
C PHE A 200 -7.54 9.77 -19.54
N VAL A 201 -7.02 9.12 -18.50
CA VAL A 201 -6.00 9.63 -17.58
C VAL A 201 -4.71 8.85 -17.81
N ASP A 202 -3.57 9.52 -17.80
CA ASP A 202 -2.24 8.90 -18.01
C ASP A 202 -2.21 7.90 -19.18
N VAL A 203 -2.85 8.28 -20.30
CA VAL A 203 -2.95 7.43 -21.49
C VAL A 203 -1.55 7.14 -22.02
N SER A 204 -1.22 5.86 -22.10
CA SER A 204 0.08 5.37 -22.56
C SER A 204 0.08 4.99 -24.04
N SER A 205 -1.09 4.60 -24.57
CA SER A 205 -1.25 4.32 -26.00
C SER A 205 -2.71 4.45 -26.44
N VAL A 206 -2.88 4.76 -27.72
CA VAL A 206 -4.14 4.60 -28.46
C VAL A 206 -3.82 3.81 -29.71
N THR A 207 -4.57 2.75 -30.00
CA THR A 207 -4.29 1.84 -31.11
C THR A 207 -5.51 1.55 -31.95
N PHE A 208 -5.29 1.33 -33.25
CA PHE A 208 -6.25 0.77 -34.19
C PHE A 208 -6.03 -0.74 -34.30
N THR A 209 -6.98 -1.55 -33.84
CA THR A 209 -6.95 -3.01 -33.93
C THR A 209 -7.97 -3.46 -34.98
N PRO A 210 -7.63 -4.30 -35.98
CA PRO A 210 -8.61 -4.79 -36.95
C PRO A 210 -9.78 -5.52 -36.28
N VAL A 211 -11.00 -5.20 -36.68
CA VAL A 211 -12.19 -5.93 -36.22
C VAL A 211 -12.08 -7.38 -36.72
N GLY A 212 -12.15 -8.34 -35.79
CA GLY A 212 -11.91 -9.77 -36.06
C GLY A 212 -10.50 -10.25 -35.69
N GLY A 213 -9.66 -9.35 -35.15
CA GLY A 213 -8.33 -9.66 -34.65
C GLY A 213 -7.22 -9.39 -35.66
N GLY A 214 -6.03 -9.11 -35.15
CA GLY A 214 -4.86 -8.77 -35.96
C GLY A 214 -3.85 -7.97 -35.15
N ALA A 215 -2.77 -7.55 -35.81
CA ALA A 215 -1.79 -6.66 -35.20
C ALA A 215 -2.39 -5.26 -35.03
N SER A 216 -2.23 -4.67 -33.83
CA SER A 216 -2.66 -3.30 -33.56
C SER A 216 -1.62 -2.30 -34.06
N THR A 217 -2.08 -1.19 -34.63
CA THR A 217 -1.23 -0.08 -35.09
C THR A 217 -1.43 1.13 -34.18
N PRO A 218 -0.38 1.77 -33.64
CA PRO A 218 -0.50 3.00 -32.86
C PRO A 218 -1.15 4.13 -33.67
N ALA A 219 -2.02 4.92 -33.03
CA ALA A 219 -2.58 6.13 -33.60
C ALA A 219 -1.51 7.24 -33.73
N ASP A 220 -1.67 8.13 -34.70
CA ASP A 220 -0.80 9.29 -34.89
C ASP A 220 -1.34 10.50 -34.10
N ASN A 221 -0.44 11.41 -33.71
CA ASN A 221 -0.77 12.73 -33.13
C ASN A 221 -1.85 12.73 -32.03
N VAL A 222 -1.81 11.75 -31.12
CA VAL A 222 -2.75 11.65 -29.99
C VAL A 222 -2.61 12.86 -29.07
N SER A 223 -3.73 13.55 -28.80
CA SER A 223 -3.80 14.68 -27.88
C SER A 223 -4.99 14.54 -26.94
N LEU A 224 -4.74 14.57 -25.63
CA LEU A 224 -5.80 14.55 -24.62
C LEU A 224 -6.49 15.92 -24.55
N ILE A 225 -7.81 15.95 -24.72
CA ILE A 225 -8.62 17.16 -24.48
C ILE A 225 -9.09 17.18 -23.02
N GLY A 226 -9.36 16.02 -22.44
CA GLY A 226 -9.72 15.84 -21.05
C GLY A 226 -9.96 14.37 -20.69
N VAL A 227 -10.39 14.09 -19.46
CA VAL A 227 -10.55 12.73 -18.92
C VAL A 227 -11.56 11.85 -19.67
N GLY A 228 -12.35 12.41 -20.58
CA GLY A 228 -13.32 11.70 -21.40
C GLY A 228 -13.25 12.04 -22.88
N SER A 229 -12.19 12.70 -23.35
CA SER A 229 -12.06 13.06 -24.76
C SER A 229 -10.61 13.21 -25.17
N LEU A 230 -10.26 12.68 -26.35
CA LEU A 230 -8.98 12.87 -26.99
C LEU A 230 -9.17 13.06 -28.50
N THR A 231 -8.18 13.67 -29.15
CA THR A 231 -8.06 13.68 -30.61
C THR A 231 -6.91 12.79 -31.06
N LEU A 232 -7.00 12.28 -32.27
CA LEU A 232 -5.92 11.55 -32.92
C LEU A 232 -6.02 11.71 -34.44
N ASP A 233 -4.96 11.31 -35.13
CA ASP A 233 -4.94 11.12 -36.56
C ASP A 233 -4.89 9.62 -36.90
N VAL A 234 -5.60 9.24 -37.97
CA VAL A 234 -5.65 7.86 -38.44
C VAL A 234 -4.31 7.52 -39.08
N PRO A 235 -3.59 6.49 -38.58
CA PRO A 235 -2.30 6.11 -39.12
C PRO A 235 -2.44 5.49 -40.52
N THR A 236 -1.30 5.13 -41.13
CA THR A 236 -1.33 4.42 -42.42
C THR A 236 -1.91 3.02 -42.23
N LEU A 237 -3.16 2.83 -42.66
CA LEU A 237 -3.93 1.59 -42.53
C LEU A 237 -4.48 1.14 -43.89
N ALA A 238 -4.73 -0.16 -44.01
CA ALA A 238 -5.47 -0.70 -45.15
C ALA A 238 -6.97 -0.40 -45.00
N ALA A 239 -7.73 -0.53 -46.09
CA ALA A 239 -9.18 -0.42 -46.03
C ALA A 239 -9.76 -1.52 -45.13
N GLY A 240 -10.68 -1.14 -44.25
CA GLY A 240 -11.25 -2.03 -43.25
C GLY A 240 -11.80 -1.30 -42.03
N THR A 241 -12.41 -2.05 -41.12
CA THR A 241 -12.90 -1.53 -39.84
C THR A 241 -11.93 -1.89 -38.72
N TYR A 242 -11.65 -0.92 -37.87
CA TYR A 242 -10.72 -1.03 -36.75
C TYR A 242 -11.39 -0.56 -35.46
N ASP A 243 -11.16 -1.27 -34.36
CA ASP A 243 -11.46 -0.83 -33.00
C ASP A 243 -10.40 0.20 -32.57
N ILE A 244 -10.83 1.39 -32.13
CA ILE A 244 -9.93 2.37 -31.51
C ILE A 244 -9.89 2.12 -30.00
N GLN A 245 -8.79 1.55 -29.51
CA GLN A 245 -8.63 1.20 -28.10
C GLN A 245 -7.67 2.15 -27.40
N VAL A 246 -8.04 2.59 -26.20
CA VAL A 246 -7.26 3.50 -25.36
C VAL A 246 -6.67 2.71 -24.20
N THR A 247 -5.39 2.92 -23.88
CA THR A 247 -4.71 2.24 -22.76
C THR A 247 -4.27 3.26 -21.73
N ASN A 248 -4.61 3.00 -20.46
CA ASN A 248 -4.08 3.68 -19.29
C ASN A 248 -3.44 2.64 -18.33
N PRO A 249 -2.90 3.02 -17.15
CA PRO A 249 -2.37 2.04 -16.19
C PRO A 249 -3.40 1.02 -15.67
N GLY A 250 -4.69 1.33 -15.80
CA GLY A 250 -5.80 0.43 -15.50
C GLY A 250 -6.02 -0.65 -16.57
N GLY A 251 -5.46 -0.47 -17.76
CA GLY A 251 -5.54 -1.41 -18.87
C GLY A 251 -6.05 -0.77 -20.16
N THR A 252 -6.31 -1.63 -21.14
CA THR A 252 -6.84 -1.23 -22.45
C THR A 252 -8.38 -1.30 -22.44
N SER A 253 -9.02 -0.31 -23.05
CA SER A 253 -10.48 -0.29 -23.20
C SER A 253 -10.98 -1.52 -23.95
N ALA A 254 -12.18 -1.99 -23.59
CA ALA A 254 -12.83 -3.08 -24.32
C ALA A 254 -13.11 -2.67 -25.78
N ALA A 255 -12.97 -3.62 -26.70
CA ALA A 255 -13.40 -3.46 -28.08
C ALA A 255 -14.94 -3.49 -28.15
N VAL A 256 -15.54 -2.41 -28.65
CA VAL A 256 -17.00 -2.24 -28.73
C VAL A 256 -17.37 -1.52 -30.02
N ALA A 257 -18.55 -1.78 -30.58
CA ALA A 257 -18.95 -1.16 -31.84
C ALA A 257 -18.95 0.39 -31.86
N ALA A 258 -18.98 1.03 -30.67
CA ALA A 258 -18.89 2.48 -30.52
C ALA A 258 -17.48 3.06 -30.76
N ASP A 259 -16.44 2.21 -30.73
CA ASP A 259 -15.05 2.59 -30.96
C ASP A 259 -14.58 2.35 -32.41
N HIS A 260 -15.46 1.84 -33.27
CA HIS A 260 -15.11 1.53 -34.65
C HIS A 260 -14.77 2.77 -35.49
N PHE A 261 -13.69 2.66 -36.25
CA PHE A 261 -13.37 3.54 -37.38
C PHE A 261 -13.23 2.72 -38.66
N THR A 262 -13.89 3.16 -39.74
CA THR A 262 -13.82 2.50 -41.06
C THR A 262 -12.94 3.29 -42.02
N VAL A 263 -11.81 2.69 -42.38
CA VAL A 263 -10.87 3.19 -43.39
C VAL A 263 -11.41 2.86 -44.78
N VAL A 264 -11.60 3.89 -45.61
CA VAL A 264 -12.14 3.79 -46.99
C VAL A 264 -11.18 4.29 -48.05
#